data_AF-A0A7X5ILW7-F1
#
_entry.id   AF-A0A7X5ILW7-F1
#
_cell.length_a   1.000
_cell.length_b   1.000
_cell.length_c   1.000
_cell.angle_alpha   90.00
_cell.angle_beta   90.00
_cell.angle_gamma   90.00
#
_symmetry.space_group_name_H-M   'P 1'
#
loop_
_entity.id
_entity.type
_entity.pdbx_description
1 polymer ?
#
loop_
_entity_poly.entity_id
_entity_poly.type
_entity_poly.pdbx_seq_one_letter_code
_entity_poly.pdbx_strand_id
1 'polypeptide(L)' 'MPKHTEQKEEIVICKHCGKPEYWGAMRWLSGWCACRNCYRSLWEDQNHRRYTWDDLDGPRPTMEEYKEQEARKCGNTN' A
#
# COMPACT_ATOMS: atom_id res chain seq x y z
N MET A 1 -7.48 4.63 28.08
CA MET A 1 -6.67 4.66 26.85
C MET A 1 -7.64 4.71 25.68
N PRO A 2 -7.64 5.76 24.85
CA PRO A 2 -8.54 5.82 23.71
C PRO A 2 -8.18 4.68 22.76
N LYS A 3 -9.16 3.80 22.53
CA LYS A 3 -9.10 2.71 21.57
C LYS A 3 -8.87 3.35 20.21
N HIS A 4 -7.69 3.13 19.62
CA HIS A 4 -7.41 3.57 18.26
C HIS A 4 -8.54 3.06 17.38
N THR A 5 -9.37 4.00 16.94
CA THR A 5 -10.44 3.74 15.99
C THR A 5 -9.80 3.10 14.78
N GLU A 6 -10.29 1.91 14.47
CA GLU A 6 -10.09 1.12 13.26
C GLU A 6 -10.40 1.97 12.02
N GLN A 7 -9.53 2.92 11.71
CA GLN A 7 -9.54 3.64 10.44
C GLN A 7 -9.08 2.60 9.45
N LYS A 8 -10.03 1.95 8.77
CA LYS A 8 -9.76 1.08 7.63
C LYS A 8 -8.87 1.86 6.68
N GLU A 9 -7.59 1.51 6.67
CA GLU A 9 -6.59 2.21 5.87
C GLU A 9 -7.07 2.21 4.42
N GLU A 10 -7.08 3.38 3.78
CA GLU A 10 -7.55 3.47 2.41
C GLU A 10 -6.71 2.57 1.50
N ILE A 11 -7.37 1.64 0.81
CA ILE A 11 -6.73 0.78 -0.16
C ILE A 11 -6.60 1.57 -1.46
N VAL A 12 -5.38 1.64 -1.96
CA VAL A 12 -5.01 2.33 -3.20
C VAL A 12 -4.33 1.36 -4.17
N ILE A 13 -4.46 1.64 -5.47
CA ILE A 13 -3.76 0.87 -6.49
C ILE A 13 -2.40 1.52 -6.75
N CYS A 14 -1.33 0.72 -6.64
CA CYS A 14 0.00 1.14 -7.02
C CYS A 14 0.07 1.49 -8.51
N LYS A 15 0.52 2.70 -8.83
CA LYS A 15 0.67 3.17 -10.22
C LYS A 15 1.74 2.44 -11.02
N HIS A 16 2.65 1.73 -10.35
CA HIS A 16 3.78 1.05 -10.99
C HIS A 16 3.51 -0.42 -11.30
N CYS A 17 2.89 -1.16 -10.36
CA CYS A 17 2.63 -2.59 -10.53
C CYS A 17 1.14 -2.95 -10.65
N GLY A 18 0.23 -1.99 -10.49
CA GLY A 18 -1.22 -2.22 -10.55
C GLY A 18 -1.77 -3.05 -9.39
N LYS A 19 -0.97 -3.35 -8.36
CA LYS A 19 -1.41 -4.12 -7.19
C LYS A 19 -2.00 -3.20 -6.12
N PRO A 20 -3.02 -3.66 -5.38
CA PRO A 20 -3.59 -2.92 -4.26
C PRO A 20 -2.62 -2.90 -3.09
N GLU A 21 -2.59 -1.79 -2.38
CA GLU A 21 -1.73 -1.52 -1.24
C GLU A 21 -2.46 -0.55 -0.28
N TYR A 22 -2.20 -0.65 1.01
CA TYR A 22 -2.73 0.35 1.94
C TYR A 22 -2.01 1.68 1.74
N TRP A 23 -2.75 2.79 1.70
CA TRP A 23 -2.18 4.14 1.57
C TRP A 23 -1.17 4.44 2.68
N GLY A 24 -1.48 4.03 3.91
CA GLY A 24 -0.57 4.13 5.07
C GLY A 24 0.70 3.28 4.95
N ALA A 25 0.66 2.23 4.12
CA ALA A 25 1.79 1.34 3.86
C ALA A 25 2.61 1.72 2.61
N MET A 26 2.22 2.77 1.86
CA MET A 26 3.01 3.25 0.74
C MET A 26 4.37 3.78 1.22
N ARG A 27 5.42 3.54 0.42
CA ARG A 27 6.78 3.95 0.73
C ARG A 27 7.26 5.01 -0.26
N TRP A 28 8.12 5.88 0.25
CA TRP A 28 8.73 6.96 -0.52
C TRP A 28 10.22 6.69 -0.62
N LEU A 29 10.76 6.67 -1.85
CA LEU A 29 12.19 6.59 -2.10
C LEU A 29 12.57 7.67 -3.11
N SER A 30 13.36 8.65 -2.71
CA SER A 30 13.87 9.72 -3.61
C SER A 30 12.77 10.43 -4.42
N GLY A 31 11.63 10.73 -3.78
CA GLY A 31 10.47 11.34 -4.44
C GLY A 31 9.55 10.37 -5.20
N TRP A 32 9.89 9.08 -5.21
CA TRP A 32 9.06 8.03 -5.81
C TRP A 32 8.13 7.42 -4.76
N CYS A 33 6.82 7.66 -4.90
CA CYS A 33 5.80 7.05 -4.05
C CYS A 33 5.31 5.74 -4.69
N ALA A 34 5.65 4.61 -4.08
CA ALA A 34 5.35 3.29 -4.62
C ALA A 34 4.90 2.31 -3.53
N CYS A 35 4.29 1.19 -3.94
CA CYS A 35 3.95 0.12 -3.00
C CYS A 35 5.22 -0.57 -2.44
N ARG A 36 5.04 -1.35 -1.38
CA ARG A 36 6.13 -2.03 -0.68
C ARG A 36 7.00 -2.90 -1.59
N ASN A 37 6.39 -3.59 -2.56
CA ASN A 37 7.13 -4.40 -3.53
C ASN A 37 7.98 -3.55 -4.49
N CYS A 38 7.38 -2.49 -5.05
CA CYS A 38 8.09 -1.60 -5.98
C CYS A 38 9.22 -0.84 -5.27
N TYR A 39 8.97 -0.42 -4.03
CA TYR A 39 9.99 0.16 -3.16
C TYR A 39 11.16 -0.80 -2.97
N ARG A 40 10.90 -2.07 -2.63
CA ARG A 40 11.94 -3.09 -2.49
C ARG A 40 12.77 -3.21 -3.76
N SER A 41 12.11 -3.38 -4.91
CA SER A 41 12.79 -3.50 -6.20
C SER A 41 13.64 -2.26 -6.54
N LEU A 42 13.13 -1.05 -6.30
CA LEU A 42 13.91 0.17 -6.55
C LEU A 42 15.09 0.31 -5.58
N TRP A 43 14.90 -0.05 -4.31
CA TRP A 43 15.97 -0.03 -3.34
C TRP A 43 17.08 -1.01 -3.72
N GLU A 44 16.72 -2.24 -4.13
CA GLU A 44 17.66 -3.26 -4.59
C GLU A 44 18.40 -2.82 -5.85
N ASP A 45 17.71 -2.15 -6.77
CA ASP A 45 18.29 -1.58 -7.99
C ASP A 45 19.27 -0.45 -7.68
N GLN A 46 18.91 0.50 -6.80
CA GLN A 46 19.76 1.63 -6.43
C GLN A 46 20.98 1.24 -5.58
N ASN A 47 20.82 0.27 -4.67
CA ASN A 47 21.88 -0.12 -3.74
C ASN A 47 22.69 -1.33 -4.25
N HIS A 48 22.25 -1.97 -5.32
CA HIS A 48 22.80 -3.22 -5.86
C HIS A 48 22.98 -4.32 -4.79
N ARG A 49 22.09 -4.33 -3.80
CA ARG A 49 22.10 -5.25 -2.66
C ARG A 49 20.70 -5.78 -2.46
N ARG A 50 20.60 -7.04 -2.02
CA ARG A 50 19.31 -7.65 -1.66
C ARG A 50 18.74 -6.94 -0.43
N TYR A 51 17.46 -6.63 -0.47
CA TYR A 51 16.76 -6.09 0.68
C TYR A 51 16.53 -7.21 1.70
N THR A 52 17.09 -7.07 2.90
CA THR A 52 17.06 -8.10 3.95
C THR A 52 16.17 -7.76 5.13
N TRP A 53 15.43 -6.66 5.07
CA TRP A 53 14.55 -6.25 6.16
C TRP A 53 13.12 -6.78 5.94
N ASP A 54 12.49 -7.24 7.01
CA ASP A 54 11.12 -7.80 7.00
C ASP A 54 10.04 -6.72 7.25
N ASP A 55 10.41 -5.44 7.27
CA ASP A 55 9.52 -4.31 7.57
C ASP A 55 8.44 -4.08 6.50
N LEU A 56 8.52 -4.81 5.38
CA LEU A 56 7.60 -4.74 4.25
C LEU A 56 6.60 -5.91 4.22
N ASP A 57 6.74 -6.92 5.08
CA ASP A 57 5.92 -8.14 5.11
C ASP A 57 4.66 -8.04 6.00
N GLY A 58 4.09 -6.84 6.10
CA GLY A 58 2.78 -6.63 6.72
C GLY A 58 1.60 -7.14 5.88
N PRO A 59 0.38 -7.20 6.45
CA PRO A 59 -0.83 -7.60 5.75
C PRO A 59 -1.04 -6.76 4.49
N ARG A 60 -1.46 -7.40 3.39
CA ARG A 60 -1.68 -6.74 2.09
C ARG A 60 -3.16 -6.80 1.76
N PRO A 61 -3.75 -5.71 1.27
CA PRO A 61 -5.12 -5.75 0.82
C PRO A 61 -5.20 -6.58 -0.45
N THR A 62 -6.34 -7.21 -0.64
CA THR A 62 -6.71 -7.92 -1.85
C THR A 62 -7.43 -6.98 -2.82
N MET A 63 -7.50 -7.40 -4.09
CA MET A 63 -8.29 -6.67 -5.08
C MET A 63 -9.79 -6.69 -4.77
N GLU A 64 -10.27 -7.67 -4.00
CA GLU A 64 -11.66 -7.77 -3.58
C GLU A 64 -11.98 -6.70 -2.54
N GLU A 65 -11.15 -6.57 -1.50
CA GLU A 65 -11.29 -5.52 -0.48
C GLU A 65 -11.25 -4.11 -1.09
N TYR A 66 -10.40 -3.89 -2.09
CA TYR A 66 -10.39 -2.63 -2.85
C TYR A 66 -11.73 -2.37 -3.55
N LYS A 67 -12.28 -3.37 -4.24
CA LYS A 67 -13.59 -3.23 -4.92
C LYS A 67 -14.72 -2.98 -3.93
N GLU A 68 -14.71 -3.63 -2.77
CA GLU A 68 -15.68 -3.39 -1.70
C GLU A 68 -15.58 -1.96 -1.15
N GLN A 69 -14.37 -1.43 -0.97
CA GLN A 69 -14.16 -0.03 -0.59
C GLN A 69 -14.76 0.91 -1.64
N GLU A 70 -14.45 0.71 -2.92
CA GLU A 70 -14.94 1.58 -3.99
C GLU A 70 -16.47 1.49 -4.15
N ALA A 71 -17.04 0.29 -4.00
CA ALA A 71 -18.49 0.10 -3.98
C ALA A 71 -19.17 0.85 -2.82
N ARG A 72 -18.57 0.83 -1.62
CA ARG A 72 -19.05 1.60 -0.47
C ARG A 72 -18.97 3.11 -0.69
N LYS A 73 -17.92 3.60 -1.36
CA LYS A 73 -17.76 5.02 -1.71
C LYS A 73 -18.81 5.48 -2.73
N CYS A 74 -19.05 4.68 -3.78
CA CYS A 74 -20.02 4.99 -4.84
C CYS A 74 -21.48 4.98 -4.35
N GLY A 75 -21.82 4.12 -3.38
CA GLY A 75 -23.18 4.06 -2.83
C GLY A 75 -23.59 5.23 -1.92
N ASN A 76 -22.65 6.08 -1.49
CA ASN A 76 -22.88 7.13 -0.49
C ASN A 76 -23.04 8.55 -1.08
N THR A 77 -23.11 8.66 -2.41
CA THR A 77 -23.55 9.87 -3.12
C THR A 77 -25.04 9.76 -3.43
N ASN A 78 -25.89 10.08 -2.44
CA ASN A 78 -27.28 10.49 -2.64
C ASN A 78 -27.58 11.65 -1.69
#